data_AF-A0A7W5G394-F1
#
_entry.id   AF-A0A7W5G394-F1
#
_cell.length_a   1.000
_cell.length_b   1.000
_cell.length_c   1.000
_cell.angle_alpha   90.00
_cell.angle_beta   90.00
_cell.angle_gamma   90.00
#
_symmetry.space_group_name_H-M   'P 1'
#
loop_
_entity.id
_entity.type
_entity.pdbx_description
1 polymer ?
#
loop_
_entity_poly.entity_id
_entity_poly.type
_entity_poly.pdbx_seq_one_letter_code
_entity_poly.pdbx_strand_id
1 'polypeptide(L)'
;MGDTLPNFSDLFIGYEARIRAAFDRTVAASSVNLPPKLEFTEEHSSMLFKCKPSEASVTADWHGIASLWAMSQGVGRLCAAMFSARRSGQARLDFVDGSEAELGYHFIQEARAMAKPRDHRWNTYFPNPDLQSDRLIAGDVFFFRAIEWILAHEVGHIVSGHDDRAWTAQQAAMRRGKRIALQRAT
;
A
#
# COMPACT_ATOMS: atom_id res chain seq x y z
N MET A 1 5.26 -32.83 -12.88
CA MET A 1 5.90 -31.61 -12.35
C MET A 1 4.80 -30.79 -11.74
N GLY A 2 4.80 -30.59 -10.43
CA GLY A 2 3.76 -29.80 -9.77
C GLY A 2 4.01 -28.33 -10.04
N ASP A 3 3.17 -27.71 -10.86
CA ASP A 3 3.16 -26.26 -11.10
C ASP A 3 2.82 -25.55 -9.79
N THR A 4 3.85 -25.32 -8.98
CA THR A 4 3.77 -24.46 -7.81
C THR A 4 3.88 -23.04 -8.36
N LEU A 5 2.72 -22.41 -8.57
CA LEU A 5 2.65 -20.99 -8.90
C LEU A 5 3.53 -20.19 -7.90
N PRO A 6 4.26 -19.17 -8.37
CA PRO A 6 5.22 -18.41 -7.56
C PRO A 6 4.54 -17.74 -6.37
N ASN A 7 5.28 -17.61 -5.26
CA ASN A 7 4.83 -16.82 -4.12
C ASN A 7 4.89 -15.31 -4.47
N PHE A 8 4.27 -14.46 -3.65
CA PHE A 8 4.33 -13.02 -3.89
C PHE A 8 5.75 -12.47 -3.76
N SER A 9 6.61 -13.03 -2.89
CA SER A 9 8.02 -12.65 -2.89
C SER A 9 8.69 -12.90 -4.23
N ASP A 10 8.48 -14.04 -4.86
CA ASP A 10 9.07 -14.37 -6.17
C ASP A 10 8.65 -13.37 -7.25
N LEU A 11 7.37 -12.95 -7.24
CA LEU A 11 6.83 -11.96 -8.18
C LEU A 11 7.39 -10.56 -7.95
N PHE A 12 7.70 -10.19 -6.71
CA PHE A 12 8.07 -8.83 -6.33
C PHE A 12 9.53 -8.67 -5.89
N ILE A 13 10.35 -9.72 -5.92
CA ILE A 13 11.73 -9.69 -5.40
C ILE A 13 12.58 -8.60 -6.05
N GLY A 14 12.36 -8.33 -7.35
CA GLY A 14 13.05 -7.24 -8.04
C GLY A 14 12.79 -5.86 -7.43
N TYR A 15 11.65 -5.67 -6.76
CA TYR A 15 11.24 -4.39 -6.17
C TYR A 15 11.93 -4.15 -4.82
N GLU A 16 12.43 -5.20 -4.16
CA GLU A 16 12.99 -5.14 -2.81
C GLU A 16 14.06 -4.04 -2.68
N ALA A 17 15.04 -4.02 -3.60
CA ALA A 17 16.14 -3.06 -3.57
C ALA A 17 15.65 -1.61 -3.63
N ARG A 18 14.60 -1.34 -4.43
CA ARG A 18 14.05 0.00 -4.59
C ARG A 18 13.21 0.42 -3.38
N ILE A 19 12.49 -0.52 -2.77
CA ILE A 19 11.75 -0.30 -1.52
C ILE A 19 12.73 -0.02 -0.37
N ARG A 20 13.80 -0.81 -0.24
CA ARG A 20 14.88 -0.57 0.74
C ARG A 20 15.54 0.78 0.55
N ALA A 21 15.89 1.14 -0.68
CA ALA A 21 16.46 2.46 -0.96
C ALA A 21 15.51 3.61 -0.58
N ALA A 22 14.19 3.44 -0.73
CA ALA A 22 13.20 4.41 -0.27
C ALA A 22 13.18 4.50 1.26
N PHE A 23 13.22 3.37 1.96
CA PHE A 23 13.31 3.31 3.41
C PHE A 23 14.57 4.00 3.94
N ASP A 24 15.74 3.71 3.36
CA ASP A 24 17.02 4.30 3.77
C ASP A 24 17.02 5.83 3.61
N ARG A 25 16.44 6.34 2.52
CA ARG A 25 16.25 7.79 2.33
C ARG A 25 15.35 8.41 3.40
N THR A 26 14.24 7.74 3.73
CA THR A 26 13.32 8.18 4.77
C THR A 26 13.98 8.19 6.14
N VAL A 27 14.74 7.14 6.48
CA VAL A 27 15.50 7.05 7.74
C VAL A 27 16.54 8.16 7.82
N ALA A 28 17.32 8.38 6.76
CA ALA A 28 18.34 9.44 6.71
C ALA A 28 17.75 10.86 6.86
N ALA A 29 16.51 11.05 6.41
CA ALA A 29 15.78 12.32 6.58
C ALA A 29 15.10 12.47 7.96
N SER A 30 15.13 11.42 8.79
CA SER A 30 14.47 11.40 10.10
C SER A 30 15.43 11.64 11.25
N SER A 31 14.93 12.17 12.38
CA SER A 31 15.71 12.36 13.61
C SER A 31 15.76 11.10 14.49
N VAL A 32 15.75 9.91 13.88
CA VAL A 32 15.69 8.65 14.63
C VAL A 32 17.04 8.32 15.24
N ASN A 33 17.06 8.05 16.55
CA ASN A 33 18.32 7.80 17.29
C ASN A 33 18.84 6.36 17.11
N LEU A 34 17.94 5.39 16.94
CA LEU A 34 18.25 4.00 16.64
C LEU A 34 17.99 3.73 15.16
N PRO A 35 18.96 3.20 14.40
CA PRO A 35 18.77 2.96 12.97
C PRO A 35 17.66 1.92 12.75
N PRO A 36 16.53 2.31 12.13
CA PRO A 36 15.43 1.40 11.92
C PRO A 36 15.81 0.29 10.94
N LYS A 37 15.19 -0.89 11.11
CA LYS A 37 15.37 -2.03 10.20
C LYS A 37 14.12 -2.25 9.37
N LEU A 38 14.30 -2.56 8.10
CA LEU A 38 13.23 -3.02 7.21
C LEU A 38 13.39 -4.52 6.93
N GLU A 39 12.37 -5.28 7.27
CA GLU A 39 12.27 -6.73 7.05
C GLU A 39 11.12 -7.02 6.10
N PHE A 40 11.25 -8.06 5.29
CA PHE A 40 10.19 -8.52 4.39
C PHE A 40 9.71 -9.89 4.86
N THR A 41 8.41 -10.14 4.78
CA THR A 41 7.82 -11.40 5.24
C THR A 41 6.77 -11.92 4.28
N GLU A 42 6.63 -13.24 4.25
CA GLU A 42 5.53 -13.96 3.61
C GLU A 42 4.35 -14.16 4.56
N GLU A 43 4.54 -13.88 5.85
CA GLU A 43 3.49 -13.99 6.84
C GLU A 43 2.43 -12.92 6.58
N HIS A 44 1.30 -13.36 6.02
CA HIS A 44 0.14 -12.51 5.80
C HIS A 44 -0.27 -11.80 7.10
N SER A 45 -0.16 -10.48 7.07
CA SER A 45 -0.51 -9.53 8.12
C SER A 45 -1.74 -8.73 7.71
N SER A 46 -2.58 -8.34 8.67
CA SER A 46 -3.68 -7.40 8.41
C SER A 46 -3.19 -5.98 8.08
N MET A 47 -1.88 -5.73 8.24
CA MET A 47 -1.21 -4.46 7.95
C MET A 47 -0.09 -4.73 6.96
N LEU A 48 -0.14 -4.07 5.79
CA LEU A 48 0.82 -4.20 4.69
C LEU A 48 2.25 -3.88 5.15
N PHE A 49 2.36 -2.88 6.02
CA PHE A 49 3.57 -2.48 6.71
C PHE A 49 3.24 -2.40 8.19
N LYS A 50 4.04 -3.06 9.01
CA LYS A 50 3.88 -3.06 10.46
C LYS A 50 5.12 -2.51 11.11
N CYS A 51 4.99 -1.41 11.82
CA CYS A 51 6.04 -0.88 12.69
C CYS A 51 6.04 -1.58 14.05
N LYS A 52 7.23 -1.82 14.61
CA LYS A 52 7.45 -2.13 16.02
C LYS A 52 8.42 -1.07 16.59
N PRO A 53 7.89 0.00 17.20
CA PRO A 53 8.71 1.11 17.67
C PRO A 53 9.79 0.71 18.68
N SER A 54 9.49 -0.22 19.58
CA SER A 54 10.42 -0.71 20.61
C SER A 54 11.64 -1.44 20.05
N GLU A 55 11.49 -2.08 18.88
CA GLU A 55 12.56 -2.78 18.17
C GLU A 55 13.21 -1.89 17.09
N ALA A 56 12.69 -0.68 16.89
CA ALA A 56 12.99 0.16 15.73
C ALA A 56 12.92 -0.65 14.42
N SER A 57 11.86 -1.41 14.22
CA SER A 57 11.71 -2.25 13.02
C SER A 57 10.40 -1.98 12.29
N VAL A 58 10.45 -2.14 10.97
CA VAL A 58 9.29 -2.13 10.08
C VAL A 58 9.31 -3.45 9.31
N THR A 59 8.20 -4.17 9.35
CA THR A 59 7.99 -5.39 8.57
C THR A 59 7.07 -5.08 7.40
N ALA A 60 7.49 -5.40 6.18
CA ALA A 60 6.71 -5.29 4.96
C ALA A 60 6.22 -6.68 4.52
N ASP A 61 4.91 -6.81 4.35
CA ASP A 61 4.26 -8.04 3.89
C ASP A 61 4.21 -8.08 2.36
N TRP A 62 4.71 -9.16 1.76
CA TRP A 62 4.67 -9.36 0.31
C TRP A 62 3.24 -9.41 -0.26
N HIS A 63 2.28 -9.96 0.48
CA HIS A 63 0.85 -9.89 0.10
C HIS A 63 0.38 -8.44 0.05
N GLY A 64 0.83 -7.66 1.03
CA GLY A 64 0.46 -6.27 1.11
C GLY A 64 1.05 -5.41 0.00
N ILE A 65 2.31 -5.68 -0.33
CA ILE A 65 3.01 -5.11 -1.49
C ILE A 65 2.27 -5.44 -2.78
N ALA A 66 1.87 -6.70 -2.98
CA ALA A 66 1.14 -7.14 -4.16
C ALA A 66 -0.24 -6.45 -4.28
N SER A 67 -0.99 -6.38 -3.17
CA SER A 67 -2.28 -5.67 -3.12
C SER A 67 -2.13 -4.18 -3.45
N LEU A 68 -1.12 -3.52 -2.87
CA LEU A 68 -0.84 -2.11 -3.14
C LEU A 68 -0.42 -1.87 -4.59
N TRP A 69 0.38 -2.76 -5.16
CA TRP A 69 0.76 -2.68 -6.57
C TRP A 69 -0.48 -2.80 -7.47
N ALA A 70 -1.31 -3.83 -7.27
CA ALA A 70 -2.55 -4.01 -8.03
C ALA A 70 -3.48 -2.79 -7.92
N MET A 71 -3.66 -2.25 -6.71
CA MET A 71 -4.45 -1.03 -6.50
C MET A 71 -3.87 0.15 -7.30
N SER A 72 -2.56 0.30 -7.28
CA SER A 72 -1.87 1.39 -7.98
C SER A 72 -2.00 1.27 -9.50
N GLN A 73 -1.86 0.06 -10.06
CA GLN A 73 -2.16 -0.20 -11.47
C GLN A 73 -3.61 0.13 -11.81
N GLY A 74 -4.55 -0.26 -10.94
CA GLY A 74 -5.97 0.03 -11.09
C GLY A 74 -6.25 1.53 -11.18
N VAL A 75 -5.75 2.30 -10.21
CA VAL A 75 -5.87 3.76 -10.17
C VAL A 75 -5.20 4.39 -11.39
N GLY A 76 -3.98 3.99 -11.73
CA GLY A 76 -3.21 4.53 -12.84
C GLY A 76 -3.94 4.43 -14.18
N ARG A 77 -4.63 3.31 -14.41
CA ARG A 77 -5.42 3.08 -15.64
C ARG A 77 -6.78 3.75 -15.63
N LEU A 78 -7.41 3.88 -14.45
CA LEU A 78 -8.73 4.49 -14.31
C LEU A 78 -8.72 6.01 -14.27
N CYS A 79 -7.63 6.63 -13.80
CA CYS A 79 -7.58 8.07 -13.53
C CYS A 79 -8.08 8.93 -14.70
N ALA A 80 -7.58 8.68 -15.92
CA ALA A 80 -7.96 9.47 -17.08
C ALA A 80 -9.47 9.39 -17.37
N ALA A 81 -10.03 8.17 -17.36
CA ALA A 81 -11.45 7.94 -17.59
C ALA A 81 -12.32 8.58 -16.48
N MET A 82 -11.93 8.41 -15.21
CA MET A 82 -12.61 9.01 -14.06
C MET A 82 -12.65 10.55 -14.14
N PHE A 83 -11.52 11.18 -14.45
CA PHE A 83 -11.46 12.64 -14.57
C PHE A 83 -12.24 13.16 -15.78
N SER A 84 -12.22 12.42 -16.90
CA SER A 84 -13.02 12.78 -18.07
C SER A 84 -14.51 12.71 -17.77
N ALA A 85 -14.99 11.60 -17.21
CA ALA A 85 -16.39 11.43 -16.82
C ALA A 85 -16.85 12.52 -15.84
N ARG A 86 -16.02 12.83 -14.82
CA ARG A 86 -16.30 13.92 -13.87
C ARG A 86 -16.44 15.28 -14.56
N ARG A 87 -15.54 15.63 -15.49
CA ARG A 87 -15.61 16.90 -16.24
C ARG A 87 -16.83 16.97 -17.14
N SER A 88 -17.26 15.84 -17.69
CA SER A 88 -18.45 15.72 -18.53
C SER A 88 -19.75 15.58 -17.74
N GLY A 89 -19.72 15.63 -16.40
CA GLY A 89 -20.93 15.54 -15.56
C GLY A 89 -21.57 14.15 -15.53
N GLN A 90 -20.84 13.09 -15.90
CA GLN A 90 -21.34 11.73 -15.88
C GLN A 90 -21.47 11.21 -14.43
N ALA A 91 -22.59 10.55 -14.13
CA ALA A 91 -22.85 9.96 -12.81
C ALA A 91 -22.23 8.56 -12.63
N ARG A 92 -21.88 7.89 -13.73
CA ARG A 92 -21.32 6.53 -13.76
C ARG A 92 -20.24 6.44 -14.83
N LEU A 93 -19.28 5.55 -14.60
CA LEU A 93 -18.32 5.14 -15.62
C LEU A 93 -18.83 3.85 -16.26
N ASP A 94 -19.05 3.90 -17.57
CA ASP A 94 -19.24 2.69 -18.36
C ASP A 94 -17.90 2.34 -19.01
N PHE A 95 -17.48 1.08 -18.85
CA PHE A 95 -16.25 0.59 -19.43
C PHE A 95 -16.53 -0.03 -20.81
N VAL A 96 -15.62 0.17 -21.74
CA VAL A 96 -15.60 -0.57 -23.00
C VAL A 96 -14.85 -1.88 -22.76
N ASP A 97 -15.41 -3.00 -23.19
CA ASP A 97 -14.79 -4.31 -23.09
C ASP A 97 -13.37 -4.31 -23.70
N GLY A 98 -12.40 -4.83 -22.95
CA GLY A 98 -10.98 -4.86 -23.30
C GLY A 98 -10.24 -3.53 -23.15
N SER A 99 -10.89 -2.48 -22.63
CA SER A 99 -10.23 -1.19 -22.43
C SER A 99 -9.28 -1.19 -21.24
N GLU A 100 -8.29 -0.29 -21.28
CA GLU A 100 -7.38 -0.03 -20.16
C GLU A 100 -8.13 0.33 -18.87
N ALA A 101 -9.23 1.08 -18.99
CA ALA A 101 -10.06 1.46 -17.84
C ALA A 101 -10.77 0.24 -17.23
N GLU A 102 -11.28 -0.68 -18.05
CA GLU A 102 -11.86 -1.94 -17.57
C GLU A 102 -10.81 -2.80 -16.85
N LEU A 103 -9.64 -2.97 -17.45
CA LEU A 103 -8.53 -3.68 -16.82
C LEU A 103 -8.13 -3.03 -15.48
N GLY A 104 -8.12 -1.69 -15.42
CA GLY A 104 -7.90 -0.93 -14.20
C GLY A 104 -8.94 -1.22 -13.12
N TYR A 105 -10.21 -1.31 -13.49
CA TYR A 105 -11.28 -1.71 -12.57
C TYR A 105 -11.08 -3.14 -12.04
N HIS A 106 -10.68 -4.08 -12.89
CA HIS A 106 -10.37 -5.44 -12.47
C HIS A 106 -9.17 -5.50 -11.51
N PHE A 107 -8.12 -4.70 -11.75
CA PHE A 107 -7.00 -4.57 -10.83
C PHE A 107 -7.41 -4.08 -9.43
N ILE A 108 -8.36 -3.14 -9.34
CA ILE A 108 -8.92 -2.71 -8.04
C ILE A 108 -9.63 -3.86 -7.33
N GLN A 109 -10.40 -4.68 -8.06
CA GLN A 109 -11.07 -5.83 -7.45
C GLN A 109 -10.08 -6.89 -6.99
N GLU A 110 -9.03 -7.13 -7.77
CA GLU A 110 -7.94 -8.04 -7.43
C GLU A 110 -7.22 -7.58 -6.15
N ALA A 111 -6.89 -6.30 -6.05
CA ALA A 111 -6.32 -5.71 -4.84
C ALA A 111 -7.20 -5.92 -3.61
N ARG A 112 -8.53 -5.79 -3.77
CA ARG A 112 -9.52 -6.02 -2.69
C ARG A 112 -9.65 -7.50 -2.33
N ALA A 113 -9.49 -8.40 -3.30
CA ALA A 113 -9.50 -9.84 -3.06
C ALA A 113 -8.27 -10.27 -2.25
N MET A 114 -7.08 -9.75 -2.60
CA MET A 114 -5.85 -9.93 -1.83
C MET A 114 -5.92 -9.40 -0.39
N ALA A 115 -6.79 -8.44 -0.11
CA ALA A 115 -7.02 -7.94 1.25
C ALA A 115 -7.90 -8.87 2.13
N LYS A 116 -8.35 -10.02 1.61
CA LYS A 116 -9.13 -11.07 2.31
C LYS A 116 -8.26 -12.35 2.53
N PRO A 117 -8.67 -13.32 3.38
CA PRO A 117 -7.77 -14.28 4.04
C PRO A 117 -6.85 -15.18 3.18
N ARG A 118 -5.63 -15.36 3.73
CA ARG A 118 -4.51 -16.34 3.64
C ARG A 118 -4.16 -17.22 2.44
N ASP A 119 -4.97 -17.37 1.39
CA ASP A 119 -4.58 -18.25 0.26
C ASP A 119 -4.76 -17.60 -1.12
N HIS A 120 -4.98 -16.29 -1.17
CA HIS A 120 -5.11 -15.58 -2.44
C HIS A 120 -3.79 -15.70 -3.23
N ARG A 121 -3.89 -16.04 -4.51
CA ARG A 121 -2.75 -16.12 -5.42
C ARG A 121 -2.90 -15.11 -6.53
N TRP A 122 -1.78 -14.68 -7.08
CA TRP A 122 -1.80 -13.80 -8.25
C TRP A 122 -2.58 -14.44 -9.38
N ASN A 123 -3.63 -13.77 -9.84
CA ASN A 123 -4.41 -14.24 -10.97
C ASN A 123 -3.65 -14.00 -12.28
N THR A 124 -3.38 -15.07 -13.02
CA THR A 124 -2.59 -15.07 -14.27
C THR A 124 -3.25 -14.31 -15.42
N TYR A 125 -4.52 -13.92 -15.27
CA TYR A 125 -5.17 -12.96 -16.17
C TYR A 125 -4.49 -11.58 -16.15
N PHE A 126 -3.91 -11.18 -15.01
CA PHE A 126 -3.27 -9.88 -14.88
C PHE A 126 -1.79 -9.94 -15.31
N PRO A 127 -1.28 -8.89 -15.98
CA PRO A 127 0.14 -8.75 -16.24
C PRO A 127 0.97 -8.89 -14.96
N ASN A 128 2.07 -9.64 -15.06
CA ASN A 128 3.02 -9.75 -13.96
C ASN A 128 3.70 -8.39 -13.69
N PRO A 129 4.10 -8.13 -12.43
CA PRO A 129 4.94 -6.98 -12.11
C PRO A 129 6.26 -7.04 -12.90
N ASP A 130 6.62 -5.94 -13.54
CA ASP A 130 7.86 -5.82 -14.29
C ASP A 130 8.47 -4.42 -14.08
N LEU A 131 9.58 -4.38 -13.36
CA LEU A 131 10.35 -3.15 -13.10
C LEU A 131 11.06 -2.58 -14.32
N GLN A 132 11.31 -3.42 -15.32
CA GLN A 132 12.04 -3.05 -16.53
C GLN A 132 11.07 -2.72 -17.67
N SER A 133 9.77 -2.75 -17.43
CA SER A 133 8.77 -2.42 -18.43
C SER A 133 8.96 -0.98 -18.91
N ASP A 134 9.24 -0.83 -20.21
CA ASP A 134 9.31 0.46 -20.90
C ASP A 134 7.94 1.16 -20.98
N ARG A 135 6.85 0.45 -20.64
CA ARG A 135 5.53 1.05 -20.53
C ARG A 135 5.49 1.90 -19.26
N LEU A 136 5.63 3.21 -19.42
CA LEU A 136 5.31 4.20 -18.40
C LEU A 136 3.82 4.14 -18.07
N ILE A 137 3.46 3.26 -17.15
CA ILE A 137 2.12 3.16 -16.61
C ILE A 137 2.08 4.03 -15.36
N ALA A 138 1.11 4.95 -15.28
CA ALA A 138 0.94 5.83 -14.12
C ALA A 138 0.85 5.04 -12.79
N GLY A 139 0.43 3.78 -12.85
CA GLY A 139 0.37 2.86 -11.72
C GLY A 139 1.70 2.65 -11.00
N ASP A 140 2.83 2.56 -11.69
CA ASP A 140 4.13 2.38 -11.01
C ASP A 140 4.54 3.64 -10.26
N VAL A 141 4.21 4.82 -10.79
CA VAL A 141 4.41 6.09 -10.10
C VAL A 141 3.57 6.13 -8.82
N PHE A 142 2.29 5.79 -8.90
CA PHE A 142 1.42 5.72 -7.72
C PHE A 142 1.93 4.70 -6.70
N PHE A 143 2.39 3.54 -7.16
CA PHE A 143 2.90 2.47 -6.31
C PHE A 143 4.10 2.94 -5.49
N PHE A 144 5.17 3.45 -6.13
CA PHE A 144 6.35 3.89 -5.40
C PHE A 144 6.09 5.11 -4.51
N ARG A 145 5.20 6.03 -4.91
CA ARG A 145 4.81 7.15 -4.04
C ARG A 145 4.03 6.70 -2.82
N ALA A 146 3.15 5.71 -2.97
CA ALA A 146 2.44 5.12 -1.85
C ALA A 146 3.40 4.40 -0.89
N ILE A 147 4.35 3.62 -1.42
CA ILE A 147 5.42 2.99 -0.63
C ILE A 147 6.21 4.04 0.16
N GLU A 148 6.70 5.10 -0.49
CA GLU A 148 7.45 6.18 0.16
C GLU A 148 6.65 6.80 1.30
N TRP A 149 5.37 7.08 1.08
CA TRP A 149 4.50 7.65 2.10
C TRP A 149 4.26 6.69 3.28
N ILE A 150 4.00 5.40 3.02
CA ILE A 150 3.78 4.41 4.08
C ILE A 150 5.07 4.21 4.89
N LEU A 151 6.23 4.09 4.26
CA LEU A 151 7.49 3.94 4.98
C LEU A 151 7.79 5.17 5.86
N ALA A 152 7.50 6.37 5.38
CA ALA A 152 7.61 7.59 6.18
C ALA A 152 6.63 7.59 7.37
N HIS A 153 5.42 7.07 7.18
CA HIS A 153 4.46 6.90 8.26
C HIS A 153 4.98 5.94 9.34
N GLU A 154 5.46 4.76 8.95
CA GLU A 154 5.98 3.75 9.88
C GLU A 154 7.25 4.22 10.62
N VAL A 155 8.17 4.89 9.93
CA VAL A 155 9.35 5.51 10.57
C VAL A 155 8.92 6.61 11.53
N GLY A 156 7.87 7.37 11.22
CA GLY A 156 7.26 8.35 12.10
C GLY A 156 6.76 7.74 13.43
N HIS A 157 6.21 6.51 13.40
CA HIS A 157 5.85 5.78 14.61
C HIS A 157 7.07 5.47 15.49
N ILE A 158 8.21 5.10 14.89
CA ILE A 158 9.46 4.87 15.61
C ILE A 158 9.97 6.16 16.25
N VAL A 159 10.07 7.24 15.47
CA VAL A 159 10.59 8.54 15.93
C VAL A 159 9.74 9.10 17.09
N SER A 160 8.43 8.95 17.01
CA SER A 160 7.51 9.45 18.04
C SER A 160 7.37 8.54 19.26
N GLY A 161 7.90 7.31 19.21
CA GLY A 161 7.68 6.30 20.24
C GLY A 161 6.19 5.99 20.45
N HIS A 162 5.35 6.22 19.43
CA HIS A 162 3.90 6.04 19.53
C HIS A 162 3.59 4.55 19.42
N ASP A 163 3.58 3.90 20.58
CA ASP A 163 3.46 2.45 20.78
C ASP A 163 2.17 1.86 20.18
N ASP A 164 2.28 0.63 19.69
CA ASP A 164 1.28 -0.16 18.93
C ASP A 164 0.06 -0.62 19.77
N ARG A 165 -0.16 0.00 20.94
CA ARG A 165 -1.29 -0.35 21.81
C ARG A 165 -2.53 0.37 21.30
N ALA A 166 -3.57 -0.41 21.01
CA ALA A 166 -4.92 0.15 20.92
C ALA A 166 -5.12 1.10 22.10
N TRP A 167 -5.51 2.35 21.83
CA TRP A 167 -5.78 3.30 22.91
C TRP A 167 -6.64 2.63 23.95
N THR A 168 -6.27 2.81 25.21
CA THR A 168 -7.16 2.38 26.28
C THR A 168 -8.52 3.05 26.06
N ALA A 169 -9.61 2.39 26.47
CA ALA A 169 -10.96 2.96 26.35
C ALA A 169 -11.02 4.40 26.94
N GLN A 170 -10.18 4.66 27.94
CA GLN A 170 -9.99 5.96 28.58
C GLN A 170 -9.32 7.00 27.66
N GLN A 171 -8.26 6.65 26.94
CA GLN A 171 -7.61 7.51 25.94
C GLN A 171 -8.54 7.82 24.76
N ALA A 172 -9.30 6.82 24.30
CA ALA A 172 -10.31 6.99 23.26
C ALA A 172 -11.51 7.85 23.69
N ALA A 173 -11.90 7.78 24.97
CA ALA A 173 -12.93 8.64 25.54
C ALA A 173 -12.46 10.10 25.68
N MET A 174 -11.22 10.32 26.15
CA MET A 174 -10.66 11.68 26.27
C MET A 174 -10.54 12.40 24.92
N ARG A 175 -10.12 11.71 23.86
CA ARG A 175 -9.99 12.35 22.54
C ARG A 175 -11.35 12.64 21.91
N ARG A 176 -12.36 11.79 22.11
CA ARG A 176 -13.76 12.07 21.74
C ARG A 176 -14.31 13.28 22.50
N GLY A 177 -14.04 13.37 23.80
CA GLY A 177 -14.41 14.53 24.64
C GLY A 177 -13.77 15.84 24.14
N LYS A 178 -12.47 15.83 23.83
CA LYS A 178 -11.77 17.00 23.26
C LYS A 178 -12.32 17.43 21.90
N ARG A 179 -12.67 16.48 21.03
CA ARG A 179 -13.25 16.77 19.71
C ARG A 179 -14.65 17.40 19.81
N ILE A 180 -15.47 16.90 20.72
CA ILE A 180 -16.81 17.46 21.00
C ILE A 180 -16.70 18.85 21.64
N ALA A 181 -15.73 19.06 22.54
CA ALA A 181 -15.46 20.36 23.14
C ALA A 181 -15.00 21.40 22.10
N LEU A 182 -14.13 21.01 21.16
CA LEU A 182 -13.69 21.90 20.07
C LEU A 182 -14.84 22.26 19.12
N GLN A 183 -15.71 21.29 18.78
CA GLN A 183 -16.87 21.52 17.91
C GLN A 183 -17.99 22.35 18.57
N ARG A 184 -17.98 22.48 19.89
CA ARG A 184 -18.90 23.35 20.65
C ARG A 184 -18.33 24.74 20.92
N ALA A 185 -17.05 24.96 20.63
CA ALA A 185 -16.35 26.22 20.78
C ALA A 185 -16.21 27.01 19.47
N THR A 186 -16.77 26.48 18.37
CA THR A 186 -16.93 27.11 17.05
C THR A 186 -18.41 27.29 16.77
#